data_AF-A0AAW0SDB6-F1
#
_entry.id   AF-A0AAW0SDB6-F1
#
_cell.length_a   1.000
_cell.length_b   1.000
_cell.length_c   1.000
_cell.angle_alpha   90.00
_cell.angle_beta   90.00
_cell.angle_gamma   90.00
#
_symmetry.space_group_name_H-M   'P 1'
#
loop_
_entity.id
_entity.type
_entity.pdbx_description
1 polymer ?
#
loop_
_entity_poly.entity_id
_entity_poly.type
_entity_poly.pdbx_seq_one_letter_code
_entity_poly.pdbx_strand_id
1 'polypeptide(L)'
;MRDMERKFKRDIEDILGTFAKNVNLVVVRERLASVKNKVLVLSGKGGLGKSTVSAMLGLTLALDDSKEVGFLDIDICGPSQPRVLGTAEEKVHSSGVGWSPVL
;
A
#
# COMPACT_ATOMS: atom_id res chain seq x y z
N MET A 1 10.03 -24.14 -15.57
CA MET A 1 10.40 -23.65 -14.21
C MET A 1 11.58 -22.69 -14.26
N ARG A 2 12.78 -23.10 -14.69
CA ARG A 2 13.98 -22.23 -14.76
C ARG A 2 13.84 -20.95 -15.61
N ASP A 3 13.02 -20.98 -16.66
CA ASP A 3 12.77 -19.80 -17.52
C ASP A 3 11.81 -18.81 -16.88
N MET A 4 10.87 -19.30 -16.06
CA MET A 4 9.92 -18.49 -15.31
C MET A 4 10.62 -17.75 -14.17
N GLU A 5 11.53 -18.42 -13.45
CA GLU A 5 12.34 -17.81 -12.39
C GLU A 5 13.29 -16.74 -12.94
N ARG A 6 13.93 -17.00 -14.10
CA ARG A 6 14.78 -16.02 -14.77
C ARG A 6 14.00 -14.81 -15.25
N LYS A 7 12.82 -15.02 -15.82
CA LYS A 7 11.93 -13.93 -16.22
C LYS A 7 11.51 -13.10 -15.01
N PHE A 8 11.06 -13.75 -13.94
CA PHE A 8 10.66 -13.07 -12.70
C PHE A 8 11.80 -12.23 -12.10
N LYS A 9 13.02 -12.77 -12.08
CA LYS A 9 14.18 -12.05 -11.56
C LYS A 9 14.54 -10.81 -12.40
N ARG A 10 14.49 -10.94 -13.73
CA ARG A 10 14.70 -9.81 -14.65
C ARG A 10 13.61 -8.75 -14.52
N ASP A 11 12.34 -9.17 -14.43
CA ASP A 11 11.22 -8.27 -14.25
C ASP A 11 11.37 -7.47 -12.93
N ILE A 12 11.87 -8.10 -11.85
CA ILE A 12 12.21 -7.38 -10.61
C ILE A 12 13.37 -6.41 -10.81
N GLU A 13 14.46 -6.82 -11.46
CA GLU A 13 15.62 -5.94 -11.71
C GLU A 13 15.23 -4.71 -12.57
N ASP A 14 14.40 -4.90 -13.59
CA ASP A 14 13.88 -3.82 -14.44
C ASP A 14 12.93 -2.88 -13.67
N ILE A 15 12.07 -3.44 -12.81
CA ILE A 15 11.22 -2.66 -11.91
C ILE A 15 12.10 -1.83 -10.97
N LEU A 16 13.08 -2.43 -10.30
CA LEU A 16 13.97 -1.76 -9.36
C LEU A 16 14.81 -0.67 -10.06
N GLY A 17 15.35 -0.96 -11.24
CA GLY A 17 16.11 -0.01 -12.05
C GLY A 17 15.28 1.19 -12.51
N THR A 18 14.02 0.96 -12.85
CA THR A 18 13.05 2.01 -13.21
C THR A 18 12.63 2.83 -11.99
N PHE A 19 12.37 2.17 -10.85
CA PHE A 19 11.98 2.82 -9.61
C PHE A 19 13.08 3.77 -9.09
N ALA A 20 14.33 3.31 -9.10
CA ALA A 20 15.47 4.11 -8.65
C ALA A 20 15.71 5.37 -9.50
N LYS A 21 15.30 5.37 -10.78
CA LYS A 21 15.44 6.53 -11.66
C LYS A 21 14.30 7.55 -11.55
N ASN A 22 13.08 7.09 -11.29
CA ASN A 22 11.89 7.94 -11.39
C ASN A 22 11.29 8.33 -10.03
N VAL A 23 11.78 7.78 -8.92
CA VAL A 23 11.27 8.05 -7.58
C VAL A 23 12.32 8.79 -6.76
N ASN A 24 11.95 9.97 -6.26
CA ASN A 24 12.77 10.66 -5.28
C ASN A 24 12.67 9.96 -3.91
N LEU A 25 13.58 9.02 -3.66
CA LEU A 25 13.62 8.23 -2.43
C LEU A 25 13.83 9.07 -1.17
N VAL A 26 14.44 10.25 -1.30
CA VAL A 26 14.62 11.18 -0.16
C VAL A 26 13.25 11.71 0.27
N VAL A 27 12.44 12.19 -0.67
CA VAL A 27 11.09 12.70 -0.40
C VAL A 27 10.18 11.62 0.17
N VAL A 28 10.25 10.38 -0.34
CA VAL A 28 9.46 9.26 0.19
C VAL A 28 9.87 8.94 1.64
N ARG A 29 11.17 8.93 1.93
CA ARG A 29 11.67 8.70 3.30
C ARG A 29 11.23 9.79 4.26
N GLU A 30 11.30 11.06 3.86
CA GLU A 30 10.85 12.19 4.67
C GLU A 30 9.34 12.10 4.96
N ARG A 31 8.51 11.82 3.95
CA ARG A 31 7.06 11.69 4.12
C ARG A 31 6.65 10.54 5.03
N LEU A 32 7.43 9.46 5.06
CA LEU A 32 7.17 8.28 5.89
C LEU A 32 7.96 8.27 7.21
N ALA A 33 8.68 9.35 7.54
CA ALA A 33 9.56 9.41 8.70
C ALA A 33 8.79 9.28 10.03
N SER A 34 7.59 9.84 10.13
CA SER A 34 6.73 9.76 11.31
C SER A 34 6.06 8.40 11.50
N VAL A 35 5.99 7.57 10.45
CA VAL A 35 5.33 6.26 10.50
C VAL A 35 6.25 5.26 11.19
N LYS A 36 5.96 4.95 12.46
CA LYS A 36 6.76 4.06 13.30
C LYS A 36 6.86 2.64 12.72
N ASN A 37 5.71 2.08 12.33
CA ASN A 37 5.61 0.71 11.83
C ASN A 37 4.99 0.69 10.43
N LYS A 38 5.61 -0.03 9.49
CA LYS A 38 5.08 -0.25 8.13
C LYS A 38 4.86 -1.74 7.94
N VAL A 39 3.62 -2.15 7.73
CA VAL A 39 3.26 -3.57 7.52
C VAL A 39 2.81 -3.74 6.08
N LEU A 40 3.50 -4.62 5.36
CA LEU A 40 3.15 -4.94 3.98
C LEU A 40 2.37 -6.25 3.94
N VAL A 41 1.13 -6.21 3.46
CA VAL A 41 0.27 -7.38 3.28
C VAL A 41 0.27 -7.77 1.80
N LEU A 42 0.73 -8.97 1.47
CA LEU A 42 0.87 -9.48 0.10
C LEU A 42 0.10 -10.78 -0.10
N SER A 43 -0.29 -11.06 -1.35
CA SER A 43 -0.92 -12.32 -1.74
C SER A 43 -0.40 -12.78 -3.10
N GLY A 44 -0.12 -14.08 -3.25
CA GLY A 44 0.43 -14.64 -4.50
C GLY A 44 -0.58 -14.82 -5.64
N LYS A 45 -1.89 -14.67 -5.35
CA LYS A 45 -2.99 -14.77 -6.32
C LYS A 45 -4.12 -13.81 -5.94
N GLY A 46 -4.95 -13.43 -6.92
CA GLY A 46 -6.16 -12.63 -6.69
C GLY A 46 -7.25 -13.43 -5.97
N GLY A 47 -8.11 -12.75 -5.22
CA GLY A 47 -9.27 -13.36 -4.54
C GLY A 47 -8.96 -14.04 -3.19
N LEU A 48 -7.73 -13.98 -2.69
CA LEU A 48 -7.34 -14.59 -1.41
C LEU A 48 -7.71 -13.75 -0.16
N GLY A 49 -8.48 -12.68 -0.34
CA GLY A 49 -8.95 -11.86 0.79
C GLY A 49 -7.91 -10.91 1.39
N LYS A 50 -6.83 -10.58 0.66
CA LYS A 50 -5.78 -9.65 1.12
C LYS A 50 -6.33 -8.35 1.73
N SER A 51 -7.26 -7.69 1.02
CA SER A 51 -7.88 -6.43 1.45
C SER A 51 -8.69 -6.60 2.74
N THR A 52 -9.41 -7.71 2.87
CA THR A 52 -10.15 -8.07 4.09
C THR A 52 -9.20 -8.26 5.27
N VAL A 53 -8.12 -9.04 5.07
CA VAL A 53 -7.12 -9.30 6.12
C VAL A 53 -6.42 -8.00 6.54
N SER A 54 -6.04 -7.14 5.59
CA SER A 54 -5.42 -5.86 5.92
C SER A 54 -6.38 -4.96 6.71
N ALA A 55 -7.64 -4.85 6.29
CA ALA A 55 -8.64 -4.06 6.99
C ALA A 55 -8.86 -4.55 8.43
N MET A 56 -9.05 -5.86 8.63
CA MET A 56 -9.23 -6.43 9.97
C MET A 56 -8.01 -6.20 10.87
N LEU A 57 -6.79 -6.37 10.33
CA LEU A 57 -5.56 -6.10 11.07
C LEU A 57 -5.48 -4.64 11.51
N GLY A 58 -5.72 -3.70 10.59
CA GLY A 58 -5.66 -2.27 10.89
C GLY A 58 -6.73 -1.83 11.88
N LEU A 59 -7.98 -2.30 11.71
CA LEU A 59 -9.07 -2.03 12.65
C LEU A 59 -8.76 -2.59 14.05
N THR A 60 -8.19 -3.79 14.14
CA THR A 60 -7.79 -4.38 15.43
C THR A 60 -6.67 -3.56 16.09
N LEU A 61 -5.70 -3.07 15.32
CA LEU A 61 -4.65 -2.20 15.84
C LEU A 61 -5.20 -0.85 16.31
N ALA A 62 -6.23 -0.33 15.64
CA ALA A 62 -6.90 0.91 15.98
C ALA A 62 -7.78 0.82 17.23
N LEU A 63 -8.03 -0.37 17.78
CA LEU A 63 -8.68 -0.53 19.09
C LEU A 63 -7.81 -0.07 20.25
N ASP A 64 -6.52 0.14 20.01
CA ASP A 64 -5.61 0.75 20.97
C ASP A 64 -5.52 2.24 20.69
N ASP A 65 -6.11 3.05 21.57
CA ASP A 65 -6.18 4.52 21.45
C ASP A 65 -4.80 5.20 21.41
N SER A 66 -3.72 4.50 21.79
CA SER A 66 -2.36 5.02 21.67
C SER A 66 -1.77 4.92 20.25
N LYS A 67 -2.50 4.29 19.32
CA LYS A 67 -2.03 4.02 17.96
C LYS A 67 -2.85 4.78 16.91
N GLU A 68 -2.13 5.48 16.04
CA GLU A 68 -2.67 5.98 14.78
C GLU A 68 -2.43 4.94 13.68
N VAL A 69 -3.50 4.53 13.01
CA VAL A 69 -3.46 3.51 11.94
C VAL A 69 -3.96 4.12 10.64
N GLY A 70 -3.18 3.96 9.58
CA GLY A 70 -3.55 4.38 8.23
C GLY A 70 -3.42 3.23 7.23
N PHE A 71 -4.20 3.31 6.15
CA PHE A 71 -4.15 2.36 5.05
C PHE A 71 -3.57 3.04 3.80
N LEU A 72 -2.62 2.37 3.15
CA LEU A 72 -2.16 2.72 1.81
C LEU A 72 -2.50 1.57 0.88
N ASP A 73 -3.48 1.78 0.00
CA ASP A 73 -3.84 0.80 -1.00
C ASP A 73 -3.02 1.00 -2.27
N ILE A 74 -2.21 0.00 -2.60
CA ILE A 74 -1.42 -0.05 -3.84
C ILE A 74 -1.96 -1.11 -4.80
N ASP A 75 -3.09 -1.74 -4.48
CA ASP A 75 -3.70 -2.78 -5.30
C ASP A 75 -4.53 -2.18 -6.43
N ILE A 76 -4.11 -2.43 -7.66
CA ILE A 76 -4.77 -1.93 -8.87
C ILE A 76 -5.85 -2.93 -9.36
N CYS A 77 -5.77 -4.21 -8.97
CA CYS A 77 -6.54 -5.30 -9.57
C CYS A 77 -7.32 -6.11 -8.52
N GLY A 78 -8.35 -5.51 -7.92
CA GLY A 78 -9.28 -6.19 -7.00
C GLY A 78 -10.33 -5.26 -6.39
N PRO A 79 -11.27 -5.76 -5.57
CA PRO A 79 -12.04 -4.89 -4.69
C PRO A 79 -11.06 -4.18 -3.73
N SER A 80 -11.01 -2.86 -3.86
CA SER A 80 -10.04 -1.99 -3.22
C SER A 80 -10.38 -1.73 -1.75
N GLN A 81 -9.39 -1.31 -0.96
CA GLN A 81 -9.56 -0.93 0.45
C GLN A 81 -10.73 0.05 0.68
N PRO A 82 -10.97 1.07 -0.18
CA PRO A 82 -12.15 1.94 -0.05
C PRO A 82 -13.47 1.18 0.06
N ARG A 83 -13.65 0.07 -0.67
CA ARG A 83 -14.89 -0.73 -0.57
C ARG A 83 -14.99 -1.46 0.75
N VAL A 84 -13.89 -2.03 1.25
CA VAL A 84 -13.88 -2.77 2.51
C VAL A 84 -14.07 -1.83 3.71
N LEU A 85 -13.57 -0.61 3.62
CA LEU A 85 -13.66 0.41 4.66
C LEU A 85 -14.93 1.28 4.57
N GLY A 86 -15.79 1.06 3.57
CA GLY A 86 -17.03 1.82 3.40
C GLY A 86 -16.86 3.23 2.82
N THR A 87 -15.69 3.55 2.24
CA THR A 87 -15.32 4.86 1.67
C THR A 87 -15.24 4.85 0.15
N ALA A 88 -15.93 3.93 -0.52
CA ALA A 88 -15.85 3.75 -1.98
C ALA A 88 -16.36 4.97 -2.79
N GLU A 89 -17.27 5.75 -2.21
CA GLU A 89 -17.85 6.95 -2.85
C GLU A 89 -17.05 8.23 -2.54
N GLU A 90 -16.08 8.13 -1.64
CA GLU A 90 -15.23 9.25 -1.26
C GLU A 90 -14.18 9.54 -2.33
N LYS A 91 -13.87 10.83 -2.50
CA LYS A 91 -12.84 11.28 -3.45
C LYS A 91 -11.56 11.57 -2.72
N VAL A 92 -10.43 11.35 -3.42
CA VAL A 92 -9.13 11.79 -2.91
C VAL A 92 -9.15 13.30 -2.75
N HIS A 93 -8.83 13.75 -1.53
CA HIS A 93 -8.72 15.15 -1.20
C HIS A 93 -7.32 15.66 -1.55
N SER A 94 -7.25 16.82 -2.21
CA SER A 94 -5.99 17.49 -2.56
C SER A 94 -5.73 18.65 -1.61
N SER A 95 -4.49 18.73 -1.10
CA SER A 95 -3.99 19.79 -0.24
C SER A 95 -2.70 20.38 -0.81
N GLY A 96 -2.23 21.50 -0.25
CA GLY A 96 -0.97 22.14 -0.66
C GLY A 96 0.28 21.27 -0.50
N VAL A 97 0.19 20.17 0.27
CA VAL A 97 1.30 19.22 0.51
C VAL A 97 1.11 17.88 -0.22
N GLY A 98 0.01 17.71 -0.97
CA GLY A 98 -0.34 16.47 -1.69
C GLY A 98 -1.71 15.94 -1.29
N TRP A 99 -1.90 14.63 -1.41
CA TRP A 99 -3.17 13.99 -1.01
C TRP A 99 -3.32 13.98 0.50
N SER A 100 -4.51 14.34 0.98
CA SER A 100 -4.89 14.15 2.38
C SER A 100 -5.72 12.86 2.53
N PRO A 101 -5.64 12.18 3.70
CA PRO A 101 -6.43 10.99 3.95
C PRO A 101 -7.93 11.24 3.77
N VAL A 102 -8.63 10.19 3.32
CA VAL A 102 -10.08 10.10 3.41
C VAL A 102 -10.42 9.69 4.85
N LEU A 103 -11.31 10.45 5.50
CA LEU A 103 -11.76 10.22 6.89
C LEU A 103 -13.14 9.56 6.89
#